data_AF-A0A395XH22-F1
#
_entry.id   AF-A0A395XH22-F1
#
_cell.length_a   1.000
_cell.length_b   1.000
_cell.length_c   1.000
_cell.angle_alpha   90.00
_cell.angle_beta   90.00
_cell.angle_gamma   90.00
#
_symmetry.space_group_name_H-M   'P 1'
#
loop_
_entity.id
_entity.type
_entity.pdbx_description
1 polymer ?
#
loop_
_entity_poly.entity_id
_entity_poly.type
_entity_poly.pdbx_seq_one_letter_code
_entity_poly.pdbx_strand_id
1 'polypeptide(L)'
;MTNPNILPDDTSLRIPPMGFDDENELNGQTAYNRTIVEGSARCGCFHCGGIFAGNEVSQWLQEDDGEDDTALCPYCGVDAVIVGNERYPVCMMVLSGLYMHWFDQEYKQRLEEATDMPTCGDYEDYLRKGIPFLTNHDRKIAVVGEIELFPLSVYGRAEELCNDGHPPQPVEYDDRDIYMGGVVTVHAGFDEHRYYYCDFITGDGIKLPYDAWSGTQQGLVLNLSRQYSDALRGIITDASMHHMRLFIDAAAEE
;
A
#
# COMPACT_ATOMS: atom_id res chain seq x y z
N MET A 1 9.99 -13.02 18.64
CA MET A 1 9.58 -11.61 18.53
C MET A 1 8.07 -11.59 18.66
N THR A 2 7.53 -10.72 19.51
CA THR A 2 6.09 -10.50 19.66
C THR A 2 5.56 -9.79 18.41
N ASN A 3 4.37 -10.15 17.94
CA ASN A 3 3.75 -9.43 16.82
C ASN A 3 3.44 -7.98 17.23
N PRO A 4 3.72 -7.00 16.35
CA PRO A 4 3.38 -5.60 16.62
C PRO A 4 1.86 -5.45 16.79
N ASN A 5 1.47 -4.62 17.75
CA ASN A 5 0.08 -4.27 17.95
C ASN A 5 -0.34 -3.22 16.91
N ILE A 6 -0.77 -3.69 15.73
CA ILE A 6 -1.28 -2.85 14.65
C ILE A 6 -2.75 -2.56 14.93
N LEU A 7 -3.11 -1.28 15.00
CA LEU A 7 -4.46 -0.82 15.33
C LEU A 7 -4.98 0.09 14.22
N PRO A 8 -5.82 -0.40 13.28
CA PRO A 8 -6.39 0.42 12.23
C PRO A 8 -7.10 1.67 12.78
N ASP A 9 -7.02 2.77 12.04
CA ASP A 9 -7.59 4.05 12.48
C ASP A 9 -9.11 4.06 12.40
N ASP A 10 -9.73 4.78 13.34
CA ASP A 10 -11.16 5.08 13.25
C ASP A 10 -11.43 6.02 12.05
N THR A 11 -12.44 5.70 11.23
CA THR A 11 -12.86 6.51 10.06
C THR A 11 -13.27 7.95 10.41
N SER A 12 -13.59 8.23 11.68
CA SER A 12 -13.88 9.57 12.19
C SER A 12 -12.62 10.41 12.44
N LEU A 13 -11.43 9.79 12.54
CA LEU A 13 -10.17 10.48 12.77
C LEU A 13 -9.84 11.40 11.59
N ARG A 14 -9.62 12.68 11.87
CA ARG A 14 -9.24 13.69 10.87
C ARG A 14 -7.79 14.05 11.09
N ILE A 15 -6.94 13.71 10.12
CA ILE A 15 -5.52 14.12 10.09
C ILE A 15 -5.36 15.01 8.87
N PRO A 16 -4.79 16.21 8.99
CA PRO A 16 -4.51 17.04 7.84
C PRO A 16 -3.46 16.35 6.94
N PRO A 17 -3.36 16.73 5.65
CA PRO A 17 -2.28 16.25 4.80
C PRO A 17 -0.91 16.57 5.41
N MET A 18 -0.05 15.57 5.48
CA MET A 18 1.35 15.73 5.90
C MET A 18 2.18 16.25 4.72
N GLY A 19 2.93 17.33 4.94
CA GLY A 19 3.96 17.79 4.02
C GLY A 19 5.35 17.33 4.44
N PHE A 20 6.34 17.58 3.58
CA PHE A 20 7.75 17.23 3.83
C PHE A 20 8.29 17.74 5.18
N ASP A 21 7.95 18.98 5.56
CA ASP A 21 8.38 19.55 6.83
C ASP A 21 7.74 18.83 8.03
N ASP A 22 6.47 18.41 7.91
CA ASP A 22 5.77 17.67 8.95
C ASP A 22 6.37 16.25 9.10
N GLU A 23 6.70 15.59 7.97
CA GLU A 23 7.35 14.27 7.95
C GLU A 23 8.75 14.32 8.59
N ASN A 24 9.53 15.36 8.30
CA ASN A 24 10.84 15.58 8.92
C ASN A 24 10.74 15.88 10.42
N GLU A 25 9.75 16.67 10.84
CA GLU A 25 9.52 16.94 12.26
C GLU A 25 9.25 15.64 13.03
N LEU A 26 8.36 14.80 12.50
CA LEU A 26 8.01 13.52 13.12
C LEU A 26 9.18 12.54 13.10
N ASN A 27 9.89 12.42 11.97
CA ASN A 27 11.08 11.58 11.90
C ASN A 27 12.21 12.08 12.80
N GLY A 28 12.33 13.39 13.01
CA GLY A 28 13.28 13.98 13.96
C GLY A 28 13.05 13.53 15.41
N GLN A 29 11.87 12.99 15.75
CA GLN A 29 11.60 12.42 17.07
C GLN A 29 12.23 11.05 17.29
N THR A 30 12.84 10.42 16.28
CA THR A 30 13.33 9.04 16.43
C THR A 30 14.67 8.95 17.14
N ALA A 31 15.49 10.00 17.11
CA ALA A 31 16.80 10.04 17.73
C ALA A 31 16.77 10.80 19.06
N TYR A 32 17.62 10.41 20.01
CA TYR A 32 17.79 11.08 21.31
C TYR A 32 16.45 11.32 22.03
N ASN A 33 15.58 10.29 22.02
CA ASN A 33 14.16 10.45 22.31
C ASN A 33 13.70 9.73 23.59
N ARG A 34 14.62 9.17 24.37
CA ARG A 34 14.26 8.41 25.58
C ARG A 34 13.39 9.17 26.55
N THR A 35 13.67 10.42 26.82
CA THR A 35 12.88 11.23 27.75
C THR A 35 11.42 11.38 27.29
N ILE A 36 11.19 11.63 26.00
CA ILE A 36 9.82 11.80 25.47
C ILE A 36 9.10 10.46 25.32
N VAL A 37 9.83 9.40 24.97
CA VAL A 37 9.28 8.05 24.82
C VAL A 37 8.88 7.50 26.19
N GLU A 38 9.77 7.49 27.19
CA GLU A 38 9.48 6.96 28.54
C GLU A 38 8.27 7.66 29.19
N GLY A 39 8.08 8.95 28.92
CA GLY A 39 6.96 9.74 29.43
C GLY A 39 5.64 9.56 28.67
N SER A 40 5.65 8.93 27.48
CA SER A 40 4.47 8.83 26.63
C SER A 40 3.63 7.59 26.92
N ALA A 41 2.33 7.80 27.06
CA ALA A 41 1.35 6.71 27.14
C ALA A 41 1.09 6.03 25.78
N ARG A 42 1.52 6.67 24.68
CA ARG A 42 1.29 6.19 23.31
C ARG A 42 2.45 6.59 22.40
N CYS A 43 3.20 5.59 22.00
CA CYS A 43 4.27 5.64 21.01
C CYS A 43 3.85 4.81 19.79
N GLY A 44 4.47 5.08 18.65
CA GLY A 44 4.29 4.29 17.44
C GLY A 44 5.61 4.04 16.75
N CYS A 45 5.79 2.85 16.20
CA CYS A 45 6.91 2.55 15.34
C CYS A 45 6.45 2.58 13.89
N PHE A 46 6.94 3.53 13.09
CA PHE A 46 6.53 3.59 11.69
C PHE A 46 7.18 2.51 10.82
N HIS A 47 8.21 1.80 11.29
CA HIS A 47 8.75 0.62 10.57
C HIS A 47 7.80 -0.58 10.57
N CYS A 48 7.24 -0.93 11.73
CA CYS A 48 6.39 -2.13 11.88
C CYS A 48 4.90 -1.83 12.12
N GLY A 49 4.51 -0.55 12.22
CA GLY A 49 3.15 -0.12 12.51
C GLY A 49 2.69 -0.35 13.95
N GLY A 50 3.55 -0.85 14.84
CA GLY A 50 3.19 -1.17 16.21
C GLY A 50 2.91 0.08 17.05
N ILE A 51 1.80 0.08 17.79
CA ILE A 51 1.42 1.13 18.75
C ILE A 51 1.47 0.56 20.18
N PHE A 52 2.19 1.24 21.07
CA PHE A 52 2.54 0.76 22.41
C PHE A 52 2.77 1.90 23.40
N ALA A 53 2.80 1.61 24.70
CA ALA A 53 3.19 2.58 25.72
C ALA A 53 4.72 2.70 25.80
N GLY A 54 5.22 3.89 26.11
CA GLY A 54 6.67 4.13 26.18
C GLY A 54 7.43 3.24 27.16
N ASN A 55 6.77 2.81 28.24
CA ASN A 55 7.34 1.90 29.21
C ASN A 55 7.51 0.44 28.71
N GLU A 56 7.01 0.12 27.51
CA GLU A 56 7.27 -1.16 26.84
C GLU A 56 8.66 -1.16 26.17
N VAL A 57 9.29 -0.01 25.97
CA VAL A 57 10.64 0.09 25.39
C VAL A 57 11.69 -0.35 26.40
N SER A 58 12.29 -1.52 26.15
CA SER A 58 13.34 -2.08 27.01
C SER A 58 14.76 -1.94 26.45
N GLN A 59 14.90 -1.58 25.18
CA GLN A 59 16.17 -1.49 24.48
C GLN A 59 16.38 -0.07 23.96
N TRP A 60 17.61 0.40 24.13
CA TRP A 60 18.02 1.77 23.85
C TRP A 60 19.39 1.73 23.18
N LEU A 61 19.53 2.42 22.06
CA LEU A 61 20.82 2.66 21.42
C LEU A 61 21.51 3.78 22.18
N GLN A 62 22.70 3.50 22.70
CA GLN A 62 23.51 4.50 23.42
C GLN A 62 24.15 5.45 22.41
N GLU A 63 23.90 6.73 22.60
CA GLU A 63 24.50 7.79 21.79
C GLU A 63 25.76 8.32 22.50
N ASP A 64 26.84 8.51 21.74
CA ASP A 64 28.18 8.78 22.29
C ASP A 64 28.35 10.21 22.85
N ASP A 65 27.45 11.14 22.52
CA ASP A 65 27.54 12.57 22.85
C ASP A 65 26.86 12.95 24.18
N GLY A 66 26.16 12.02 24.82
CA GLY A 66 25.56 12.20 26.14
C GLY A 66 24.30 13.08 26.14
N GLU A 67 23.61 13.25 25.00
CA GLU A 67 22.33 13.95 24.94
C GLU A 67 21.20 13.12 25.57
N ASP A 68 20.76 12.07 24.87
CA ASP A 68 19.77 11.10 25.34
C ASP A 68 19.92 9.80 24.53
N ASP A 69 19.38 8.68 25.02
CA ASP A 69 19.43 7.44 24.24
C ASP A 69 18.31 7.39 23.18
N THR A 70 18.52 6.61 22.13
CA THR A 70 17.56 6.39 21.04
C THR A 70 16.73 5.11 21.29
N ALA A 71 15.40 5.22 21.26
CA ALA A 71 14.49 4.09 21.48
C ALA A 71 14.58 3.05 20.37
N LEU A 72 14.74 1.78 20.74
CA LEU A 72 14.55 0.66 19.81
C LEU A 72 13.16 0.08 19.98
N CYS A 73 12.41 -0.04 18.89
CA CYS A 73 11.06 -0.59 18.91
C CYS A 73 11.02 -1.97 19.58
N PRO A 74 10.13 -2.21 20.57
CA PRO A 74 10.08 -3.48 21.29
C PRO A 74 9.60 -4.66 20.45
N TYR A 75 9.07 -4.41 19.25
CA TYR A 75 8.55 -5.42 18.34
C TYR A 75 9.54 -5.80 17.23
N CYS A 76 10.16 -4.80 16.57
CA CYS A 76 11.07 -5.03 15.43
C CYS A 76 12.53 -4.62 15.69
N GLY A 77 12.83 -3.91 16.79
CA GLY A 77 14.17 -3.46 17.12
C GLY A 77 14.71 -2.28 16.30
N VAL A 78 13.89 -1.69 15.42
CA VAL A 78 14.25 -0.52 14.61
C VAL A 78 14.03 0.77 15.40
N ASP A 79 14.92 1.73 15.21
CA ASP A 79 14.93 3.10 15.74
C ASP A 79 13.95 4.03 15.01
N ALA A 80 12.70 3.57 14.83
CA ALA A 80 11.65 4.30 14.11
C ALA A 80 10.48 4.68 15.04
N VAL A 81 10.77 4.97 16.31
CA VAL A 81 9.77 5.24 17.36
C VAL A 81 9.46 6.73 17.45
N ILE A 82 8.19 7.08 17.38
CA ILE A 82 7.67 8.46 17.53
C ILE A 82 6.62 8.53 18.64
N VAL A 83 6.39 9.72 19.19
CA VAL A 83 5.31 10.02 20.14
C VAL A 83 4.19 10.87 19.53
N GLY A 84 4.40 11.36 18.30
CA GLY A 84 3.46 12.21 17.57
C GLY A 84 3.44 13.64 18.09
N ASN A 85 2.45 14.42 17.67
CA ASN A 85 2.16 15.76 18.19
C ASN A 85 0.64 16.05 18.12
N GLU A 86 0.20 17.26 18.51
CA GLU A 86 -1.23 17.62 18.50
C GLU A 86 -1.85 17.59 17.10
N ARG A 87 -1.06 17.87 16.07
CA ARG A 87 -1.51 17.89 14.67
C ARG A 87 -1.49 16.50 14.03
N TYR A 88 -0.52 15.67 14.43
CA TYR A 88 -0.23 14.34 13.91
C TYR A 88 -0.07 13.36 15.09
N PRO A 89 -1.18 12.90 15.69
CA PRO A 89 -1.16 11.88 16.72
C PRO A 89 -0.62 10.54 16.18
N VAL A 90 -0.14 9.69 17.08
CA VAL A 90 0.24 8.30 16.72
C VAL A 90 -0.99 7.51 16.28
N CYS A 91 -1.12 7.34 14.96
CA CYS A 91 -2.18 6.62 14.28
C CYS A 91 -1.62 5.96 12.99
N MET A 92 -2.33 4.98 12.44
CA MET A 92 -1.83 4.20 11.30
C MET A 92 -1.62 5.05 10.06
N MET A 93 -2.44 6.07 9.82
CA MET A 93 -2.24 6.96 8.68
C MET A 93 -0.93 7.74 8.76
N VAL A 94 -0.53 8.19 9.96
CA VAL A 94 0.75 8.85 10.20
C VAL A 94 1.91 7.87 10.04
N LEU A 95 1.81 6.70 10.69
CA LEU A 95 2.86 5.67 10.64
C LEU A 95 3.06 5.13 9.22
N SER A 96 1.99 4.90 8.47
CA SER A 96 2.05 4.46 7.07
C SER A 96 2.70 5.49 6.16
N GLY A 97 2.36 6.78 6.32
CA GLY A 97 2.98 7.86 5.54
C GLY A 97 4.49 7.93 5.78
N LEU A 98 4.92 7.90 7.04
CA LEU A 98 6.34 7.90 7.40
C LEU A 98 7.07 6.65 6.90
N TYR A 99 6.44 5.47 6.98
CA TYR A 99 7.03 4.25 6.41
C TYR A 99 7.28 4.38 4.91
N MET A 100 6.27 4.81 4.16
CA MET A 100 6.37 4.94 2.71
C MET A 100 7.44 5.95 2.30
N HIS A 101 7.67 6.99 3.10
CA HIS A 101 8.72 7.97 2.84
C HIS A 101 10.12 7.45 3.22
N TRP A 102 10.31 7.08 4.48
CA TRP A 102 11.64 6.80 5.05
C TRP A 102 12.13 5.37 4.80
N PHE A 103 11.22 4.45 4.51
CA PHE A 103 11.51 3.07 4.14
C PHE A 103 11.05 2.76 2.70
N ASP A 104 11.03 3.76 1.80
CA ASP A 104 10.54 3.64 0.41
C ASP A 104 11.13 2.44 -0.36
N GLN A 105 12.42 2.17 -0.21
CA GLN A 105 13.04 1.02 -0.89
C GLN A 105 12.50 -0.32 -0.38
N GLU A 106 12.33 -0.46 0.93
CA GLU A 106 11.75 -1.66 1.56
C GLU A 106 10.26 -1.77 1.20
N TYR A 107 9.54 -0.64 1.20
CA TYR A 107 8.15 -0.53 0.76
C TYR A 107 7.98 -1.04 -0.67
N LYS A 108 8.79 -0.56 -1.62
CA LYS A 108 8.76 -0.99 -3.03
C LYS A 108 9.03 -2.49 -3.16
N GLN A 109 10.05 -3.00 -2.47
CA GLN A 109 10.36 -4.42 -2.48
C GLN A 109 9.19 -5.27 -1.96
N ARG A 110 8.57 -4.86 -0.84
CA ARG A 110 7.42 -5.58 -0.27
C ARG A 110 6.18 -5.51 -1.15
N LEU A 111 5.96 -4.38 -1.81
CA LEU A 111 4.88 -4.21 -2.78
C LEU A 111 5.08 -5.13 -4.00
N GLU A 112 6.30 -5.26 -4.50
CA GLU A 112 6.66 -6.20 -5.56
C GLU A 112 6.47 -7.66 -5.15
N GLU A 113 6.66 -7.99 -3.87
CA GLU A 113 6.50 -9.35 -3.31
C GLU A 113 5.06 -9.64 -2.82
N ALA A 114 4.18 -8.65 -2.79
CA ALA A 114 2.85 -8.76 -2.18
C ALA A 114 2.00 -9.88 -2.80
N THR A 115 1.43 -10.73 -1.94
CA THR A 115 0.49 -11.80 -2.31
C THR A 115 -0.91 -11.59 -1.76
N ASP A 116 -1.07 -10.65 -0.83
CA ASP A 116 -2.35 -10.23 -0.29
C ASP A 116 -2.35 -8.71 -0.06
N MET A 117 -3.53 -8.12 -0.19
CA MET A 117 -3.74 -6.70 0.09
C MET A 117 -5.23 -6.48 0.39
N PRO A 118 -5.59 -5.87 1.54
CA PRO A 118 -6.96 -5.55 1.87
C PRO A 118 -7.50 -4.60 0.83
N THR A 119 -8.80 -4.72 0.56
CA THR A 119 -9.50 -3.74 -0.25
C THR A 119 -9.48 -2.39 0.46
N CYS A 120 -9.07 -1.33 -0.24
CA CYS A 120 -9.18 0.05 0.22
C CYS A 120 -10.06 0.88 -0.72
N GLY A 121 -10.88 1.78 -0.18
CA GLY A 121 -11.74 2.64 -1.00
C GLY A 121 -10.97 3.75 -1.73
N ASP A 122 -9.98 4.33 -1.06
CA ASP A 122 -9.15 5.44 -1.51
C ASP A 122 -7.78 5.42 -0.80
N TYR A 123 -6.93 6.42 -1.09
CA TYR A 123 -5.60 6.54 -0.49
C TYR A 123 -5.63 6.76 1.03
N GLU A 124 -6.61 7.49 1.57
CA GLU A 124 -6.70 7.67 3.02
C GLU A 124 -7.08 6.37 3.72
N ASP A 125 -8.05 5.63 3.17
CA ASP A 125 -8.46 4.32 3.69
C ASP A 125 -7.31 3.31 3.66
N TYR A 126 -6.49 3.34 2.61
CA TYR A 126 -5.25 2.57 2.52
C TYR A 126 -4.29 2.88 3.69
N LEU A 127 -4.00 4.17 3.94
CA LEU A 127 -3.10 4.57 5.02
C LEU A 127 -3.67 4.22 6.42
N ARG A 128 -4.99 4.32 6.60
CA ARG A 128 -5.70 4.04 7.88
C ARG A 128 -5.72 2.57 8.26
N LYS A 129 -5.81 1.67 7.28
CA LYS A 129 -5.77 0.23 7.50
C LYS A 129 -4.38 -0.28 7.88
N GLY A 130 -3.38 0.59 7.78
CA GLY A 130 -1.98 0.21 7.87
C GLY A 130 -1.52 -0.38 6.55
N ILE A 131 -0.25 -0.19 6.22
CA ILE A 131 0.31 -0.71 4.98
C ILE A 131 0.05 -2.22 4.91
N PRO A 132 -0.78 -2.67 3.96
CA PRO A 132 -1.22 -4.05 3.79
C PRO A 132 -0.17 -5.14 3.81
N PHE A 133 1.06 -4.83 3.37
CA PHE A 133 2.16 -5.79 3.32
C PHE A 133 2.67 -6.20 4.70
N LEU A 134 2.18 -5.56 5.77
CA LEU A 134 2.42 -5.97 7.16
C LEU A 134 1.36 -6.97 7.66
N THR A 135 0.32 -7.25 6.86
CA THR A 135 -0.77 -8.17 7.22
C THR A 135 -0.67 -9.46 6.40
N ASN A 136 -0.39 -10.58 7.10
CA ASN A 136 -0.44 -11.99 6.68
C ASN A 136 -0.25 -12.33 5.18
N HIS A 137 0.97 -12.75 4.83
CA HIS A 137 1.31 -13.41 3.56
C HIS A 137 0.80 -14.86 3.43
N ASP A 138 -0.22 -15.26 4.20
CA ASP A 138 -0.68 -16.66 4.25
C ASP A 138 -1.47 -17.08 3.00
N ARG A 139 -1.88 -16.10 2.18
CA ARG A 139 -2.60 -16.36 0.93
C ARG A 139 -1.65 -16.99 -0.08
N LYS A 140 -1.80 -18.30 -0.30
CA LYS A 140 -1.13 -19.00 -1.40
C LYS A 140 -1.85 -18.66 -2.70
N ILE A 141 -1.12 -18.05 -3.63
CA ILE A 141 -1.64 -17.68 -4.96
C ILE A 141 -0.81 -18.37 -6.06
N ALA A 142 -1.45 -18.61 -7.21
CA ALA A 142 -0.75 -18.98 -8.44
C ALA A 142 -0.83 -17.82 -9.43
N VAL A 143 0.33 -17.23 -9.78
CA VAL A 143 0.40 -16.18 -10.80
C VAL A 143 0.17 -16.81 -12.17
N VAL A 144 -0.83 -16.30 -12.90
CA VAL A 144 -1.26 -16.80 -14.21
C VAL A 144 -1.02 -15.80 -15.34
N GLY A 145 -0.60 -14.58 -15.01
CA GLY A 145 -0.20 -13.57 -15.98
C GLY A 145 0.32 -12.30 -15.32
N GLU A 146 0.99 -11.48 -16.10
CA GLU A 146 1.46 -10.15 -15.72
C GLU A 146 1.10 -9.19 -16.86
N ILE A 147 0.62 -8.01 -16.51
CA ILE A 147 0.24 -6.96 -17.47
C ILE A 147 0.73 -5.61 -16.99
N GLU A 148 0.95 -4.73 -17.95
CA GLU A 148 1.07 -3.31 -17.75
C GLU A 148 -0.33 -2.68 -17.80
N LEU A 149 -0.59 -1.76 -16.87
CA LEU A 149 -1.83 -1.01 -16.80
C LEU A 149 -1.69 0.28 -17.59
N PHE A 150 -2.71 0.55 -18.40
CA PHE A 150 -2.93 1.85 -18.99
C PHE A 150 -4.03 2.60 -18.23
N PRO A 151 -3.72 3.77 -17.67
CA PRO A 151 -4.72 4.61 -17.03
C PRO A 151 -5.63 5.27 -18.09
N LEU A 152 -6.92 5.05 -17.93
CA LEU A 152 -7.94 5.67 -18.76
C LEU A 152 -8.11 7.12 -18.29
N SER A 153 -7.60 8.08 -19.07
CA SER A 153 -7.93 9.48 -18.83
C SER A 153 -9.44 9.68 -18.92
N VAL A 154 -10.00 10.54 -18.05
CA VAL A 154 -11.44 10.88 -17.97
C VAL A 154 -12.04 11.35 -19.34
N TYR A 155 -11.21 11.61 -20.35
CA TYR A 155 -11.62 12.21 -21.62
C TYR A 155 -11.15 11.48 -22.91
N GLY A 156 -10.64 10.25 -22.86
CA GLY A 156 -10.16 9.53 -24.05
C GLY A 156 -10.72 8.13 -24.20
N ARG A 157 -11.12 7.74 -25.43
CA ARG A 157 -11.46 6.34 -25.74
C ARG A 157 -10.21 5.48 -25.64
N ALA A 158 -10.27 4.41 -24.84
CA ALA A 158 -9.16 3.47 -24.61
C ALA A 158 -8.51 2.95 -25.91
N GLU A 159 -9.33 2.79 -26.96
CA GLU A 159 -8.95 2.24 -28.26
C GLU A 159 -7.92 3.07 -29.03
N GLU A 160 -7.85 4.39 -28.81
CA GLU A 160 -6.92 5.27 -29.54
C GLU A 160 -5.56 5.39 -28.83
N LEU A 161 -5.48 5.03 -27.55
CA LEU A 161 -4.32 5.30 -26.69
C LEU A 161 -3.54 4.03 -26.28
N CYS A 162 -4.19 2.87 -26.16
CA CYS A 162 -3.54 1.59 -25.81
C CYS A 162 -2.89 0.95 -27.05
N ASN A 163 -1.77 1.47 -27.53
CA ASN A 163 -1.04 0.88 -28.65
C ASN A 163 0.47 0.85 -28.42
N ASP A 164 1.14 -0.16 -28.99
CA ASP A 164 2.59 -0.39 -28.86
C ASP A 164 3.46 0.79 -29.34
N GLY A 165 2.87 1.76 -30.05
CA GLY A 165 3.54 2.97 -30.52
C GLY A 165 3.63 4.11 -29.51
N HIS A 166 2.96 4.03 -28.36
CA HIS A 166 2.88 5.12 -27.38
C HIS A 166 3.09 4.61 -25.95
N PRO A 167 4.27 4.13 -25.49
CA PRO A 167 4.43 3.45 -24.19
C PRO A 167 3.71 4.15 -23.02
N PRO A 168 3.27 3.40 -21.97
CA PRO A 168 2.55 3.98 -20.86
C PRO A 168 3.39 5.11 -20.27
N GLN A 169 2.87 6.33 -20.35
CA GLN A 169 3.48 7.46 -19.67
C GLN A 169 3.08 7.35 -18.19
N PRO A 170 4.01 7.60 -17.25
CA PRO A 170 3.63 7.86 -15.87
C PRO A 170 2.54 8.92 -15.86
N VAL A 171 1.41 8.60 -15.26
CA VAL A 171 0.42 9.66 -15.08
C VAL A 171 0.88 10.52 -13.93
N GLU A 172 1.23 11.75 -14.26
CA GLU A 172 1.23 12.83 -13.28
C GLU A 172 -0.25 13.16 -12.96
N TYR A 173 -0.94 12.28 -12.24
CA TYR A 173 -2.16 12.69 -11.57
C TYR A 173 -1.75 13.53 -10.36
N ASP A 174 -2.27 14.76 -10.27
CA ASP A 174 -2.16 15.62 -9.08
C ASP A 174 -3.07 15.14 -7.94
N ASP A 175 -3.82 14.06 -8.16
CA ASP A 175 -4.89 13.64 -7.26
C ASP A 175 -4.53 12.37 -6.48
N ARG A 176 -4.60 12.53 -5.16
CA ARG A 176 -4.56 11.49 -4.13
C ARG A 176 -5.72 10.49 -4.21
N ASP A 177 -6.46 10.48 -5.31
CA ASP A 177 -7.65 9.65 -5.56
C ASP A 177 -7.32 8.37 -6.34
N ILE A 178 -6.05 8.05 -6.55
CA ILE A 178 -5.63 6.77 -7.12
C ILE A 178 -5.78 5.68 -6.06
N TYR A 179 -6.55 4.64 -6.37
CA TYR A 179 -6.63 3.40 -5.61
C TYR A 179 -5.22 2.79 -5.48
N MET A 180 -4.58 2.93 -4.32
CA MET A 180 -3.23 2.42 -4.05
C MET A 180 -3.28 0.94 -3.67
N GLY A 181 -3.62 0.14 -4.66
CA GLY A 181 -3.55 -1.30 -4.58
C GLY A 181 -4.69 -1.92 -3.78
N GLY A 182 -4.84 -3.22 -4.02
CA GLY A 182 -5.78 -4.08 -3.33
C GLY A 182 -6.15 -5.19 -4.29
N VAL A 183 -6.57 -6.33 -3.77
CA VAL A 183 -6.98 -7.43 -4.65
C VAL A 183 -8.27 -7.04 -5.38
N VAL A 184 -8.22 -7.03 -6.71
CA VAL A 184 -9.36 -6.77 -7.58
C VAL A 184 -9.85 -8.05 -8.23
N THR A 185 -11.15 -8.10 -8.50
CA THR A 185 -11.73 -9.06 -9.45
C THR A 185 -11.49 -8.57 -10.86
N VAL A 186 -11.09 -9.47 -11.75
CA VAL A 186 -10.75 -9.13 -13.14
C VAL A 186 -11.74 -9.77 -14.10
N HIS A 187 -12.39 -8.94 -14.91
CA HIS A 187 -13.31 -9.40 -15.95
C HIS A 187 -12.97 -8.75 -17.29
N ALA A 188 -12.85 -9.55 -18.34
CA ALA A 188 -12.68 -9.04 -19.69
C ALA A 188 -13.62 -9.73 -20.66
N GLY A 189 -14.13 -8.98 -21.63
CA GLY A 189 -15.16 -9.46 -22.52
C GLY A 189 -15.42 -8.53 -23.68
N PHE A 190 -16.60 -8.71 -24.28
CA PHE A 190 -17.13 -7.82 -25.29
C PHE A 190 -18.52 -7.35 -24.88
N ASP A 191 -18.80 -6.08 -25.03
CA ASP A 191 -20.13 -5.53 -24.81
C ASP A 191 -21.12 -5.93 -25.94
N GLU A 192 -22.37 -5.45 -25.84
CA GLU A 192 -23.41 -5.71 -26.84
C GLU A 192 -23.07 -5.18 -28.25
N HIS A 193 -22.14 -4.23 -28.34
CA HIS A 193 -21.67 -3.63 -29.58
C HIS A 193 -20.37 -4.27 -30.11
N ARG A 194 -19.84 -5.28 -29.43
CA ARG A 194 -18.58 -5.98 -29.72
C ARG A 194 -17.33 -5.13 -29.45
N TYR A 195 -17.43 -4.14 -28.57
CA TYR A 195 -16.27 -3.45 -28.03
C TYR A 195 -15.67 -4.25 -26.90
N TYR A 196 -14.34 -4.38 -26.92
CA TYR A 196 -13.60 -5.01 -25.84
C TYR A 196 -13.72 -4.18 -24.57
N TYR A 197 -13.81 -4.85 -23.42
CA TYR A 197 -13.66 -4.20 -22.12
C TYR A 197 -12.77 -5.04 -21.21
N CYS A 198 -12.09 -4.34 -20.30
CA CYS A 198 -11.36 -4.89 -19.17
C CYS A 198 -11.77 -4.14 -17.91
N ASP A 199 -12.29 -4.87 -16.94
CA ASP A 199 -12.78 -4.33 -15.68
C ASP A 199 -11.94 -4.90 -14.54
N PHE A 200 -11.32 -3.99 -13.80
CA PHE A 200 -10.65 -4.27 -12.53
C PHE A 200 -11.56 -3.73 -11.42
N ILE A 201 -12.18 -4.62 -10.66
CA ILE A 201 -13.24 -4.29 -9.71
C ILE A 201 -12.78 -4.54 -8.28
N THR A 202 -12.82 -3.52 -7.41
CA THR A 202 -12.48 -3.65 -6.00
C THR A 202 -13.50 -4.52 -5.24
N GLY A 203 -13.15 -4.96 -4.03
CA GLY A 203 -14.08 -5.70 -3.16
C GLY A 203 -15.38 -4.93 -2.84
N ASP A 204 -15.36 -3.59 -2.91
CA ASP A 204 -16.52 -2.72 -2.71
C ASP A 204 -17.31 -2.46 -4.01
N GLY A 205 -16.94 -3.09 -5.13
CA GLY A 205 -17.62 -2.98 -6.41
C GLY A 205 -17.24 -1.74 -7.24
N ILE A 206 -16.16 -1.04 -6.88
CA ILE A 206 -15.68 0.12 -7.64
C ILE A 206 -14.83 -0.36 -8.80
N LYS A 207 -15.10 0.14 -10.01
CA LYS A 207 -14.27 -0.13 -11.20
C LYS A 207 -13.09 0.84 -11.22
N LEU A 208 -11.87 0.31 -11.28
CA LEU A 208 -10.67 1.13 -11.40
C LEU A 208 -10.55 1.72 -12.82
N PRO A 209 -9.98 2.94 -12.95
CA PRO A 209 -9.85 3.63 -14.23
C PRO A 209 -8.62 3.13 -15.02
N TYR A 210 -8.46 1.81 -15.18
CA TYR A 210 -7.36 1.20 -15.92
C TYR A 210 -7.85 0.24 -17.01
N ASP A 211 -7.02 0.03 -18.01
CA ASP A 211 -7.12 -1.04 -19.01
C ASP A 211 -5.76 -1.75 -19.16
N ALA A 212 -5.69 -2.89 -19.84
CA ALA A 212 -4.42 -3.53 -20.19
C ALA A 212 -3.72 -2.77 -21.33
N TRP A 213 -2.41 -2.56 -21.19
CA TRP A 213 -1.61 -1.62 -21.99
C TRP A 213 -1.65 -1.83 -23.51
N SER A 214 -1.76 -3.08 -24.00
CA SER A 214 -1.76 -3.37 -25.44
C SER A 214 -2.75 -4.44 -25.83
N GLY A 215 -3.08 -4.52 -27.13
CA GLY A 215 -3.98 -5.56 -27.66
C GLY A 215 -3.50 -7.00 -27.34
N THR A 216 -2.19 -7.22 -27.23
CA THR A 216 -1.63 -8.51 -26.80
C THR A 216 -1.99 -8.79 -25.34
N GLN A 217 -1.83 -7.80 -24.47
CA GLN A 217 -2.15 -7.93 -23.05
C GLN A 217 -3.67 -7.99 -22.81
N GLN A 218 -4.47 -7.22 -23.55
CA GLN A 218 -5.93 -7.34 -23.56
C GLN A 218 -6.38 -8.75 -23.97
N GLY A 219 -5.74 -9.33 -24.99
CA GLY A 219 -5.97 -10.72 -25.39
C GLY A 219 -5.61 -11.74 -24.29
N LEU A 220 -4.53 -11.49 -23.54
CA LEU A 220 -4.16 -12.30 -22.37
C LEU A 220 -5.25 -12.22 -21.29
N VAL A 221 -5.66 -11.02 -20.88
CA VAL A 221 -6.70 -10.84 -19.85
C VAL A 221 -8.02 -11.48 -20.29
N LEU A 222 -8.43 -11.30 -21.54
CA LEU A 222 -9.63 -11.93 -22.10
C LEU A 222 -9.59 -13.45 -21.99
N ASN A 223 -8.45 -14.07 -22.35
CA ASN A 223 -8.30 -15.52 -22.30
C ASN A 223 -8.32 -16.04 -20.85
N LEU A 224 -7.59 -15.37 -19.95
CA LEU A 224 -7.58 -15.71 -18.53
C LEU A 224 -8.97 -15.52 -17.89
N SER A 225 -9.67 -14.44 -18.22
CA SER A 225 -11.03 -14.17 -17.73
C SER A 225 -12.01 -15.23 -18.19
N ARG A 226 -11.89 -15.75 -19.41
CA ARG A 226 -12.71 -16.87 -19.90
C ARG A 226 -12.35 -18.20 -19.23
N GLN A 227 -11.07 -18.41 -18.94
CA GLN A 227 -10.58 -19.65 -18.34
C GLN A 227 -10.94 -19.76 -16.86
N TYR A 228 -10.79 -18.68 -16.10
CA TYR A 228 -10.91 -18.67 -14.65
C TYR A 228 -12.19 -17.98 -14.13
N SER A 229 -12.91 -17.25 -14.98
CA SER A 229 -14.15 -16.52 -14.61
C SER A 229 -13.98 -15.74 -13.30
N ASP A 230 -14.85 -15.98 -12.33
CA ASP A 230 -14.93 -15.25 -11.07
C ASP A 230 -13.79 -15.60 -10.11
N ALA A 231 -12.88 -16.51 -10.48
CA ALA A 231 -11.68 -16.82 -9.71
C ALA A 231 -10.48 -15.94 -10.10
N LEU A 232 -10.51 -15.27 -11.25
CA LEU A 232 -9.39 -14.41 -11.68
C LEU A 232 -9.30 -13.16 -10.81
N ARG A 233 -8.12 -12.93 -10.25
CA ARG A 233 -7.81 -11.76 -9.44
C ARG A 233 -6.62 -11.00 -10.02
N GLY A 234 -6.52 -9.74 -9.65
CA GLY A 234 -5.41 -8.86 -9.96
C GLY A 234 -4.91 -8.17 -8.69
N ILE A 235 -3.62 -7.90 -8.63
CA ILE A 235 -2.99 -7.04 -7.63
C ILE A 235 -2.02 -6.12 -8.34
N ILE A 236 -2.07 -4.82 -8.02
CA ILE A 236 -1.12 -3.83 -8.51
C ILE A 236 0.13 -3.92 -7.65
N THR A 237 1.30 -4.02 -8.27
CA THR A 237 2.55 -4.45 -7.59
C THR A 237 3.70 -3.49 -7.78
N ASP A 238 3.44 -2.29 -8.26
CA ASP A 238 4.43 -1.24 -8.39
C ASP A 238 3.89 0.09 -7.85
N ALA A 239 4.79 0.92 -7.32
CA ALA A 239 4.42 2.22 -6.78
C ALA A 239 3.99 3.22 -7.89
N SER A 240 4.39 2.95 -9.14
CA SER A 240 3.96 3.70 -10.33
C SER A 240 2.56 3.31 -10.82
N MET A 241 1.93 2.29 -10.23
CA MET A 241 0.58 1.85 -10.60
C MET A 241 0.46 1.41 -12.07
N HIS A 242 1.55 0.89 -12.63
CA HIS A 242 1.63 0.44 -14.01
C HIS A 242 1.72 -1.08 -14.12
N HIS A 243 1.98 -1.82 -13.05
CA HIS A 243 2.18 -3.26 -13.15
C HIS A 243 1.14 -4.00 -12.33
N MET A 244 0.45 -4.96 -12.98
CA MET A 244 -0.50 -5.83 -12.32
C MET A 244 -0.11 -7.30 -12.51
N ARG A 245 -0.02 -8.02 -11.38
CA ARG A 245 0.02 -9.48 -11.37
C ARG A 245 -1.41 -10.02 -11.37
N LEU A 246 -1.69 -10.93 -12.30
CA LEU A 246 -2.95 -11.67 -12.41
C LEU A 246 -2.75 -13.05 -11.77
N PHE A 247 -3.68 -13.45 -10.91
CA PHE A 247 -3.53 -14.68 -10.14
C PHE A 247 -4.88 -15.35 -9.86
N ILE A 248 -4.79 -16.60 -9.41
CA ILE A 248 -5.88 -17.35 -8.78
C ILE A 248 -5.43 -17.82 -7.39
N ASP A 249 -6.38 -18.07 -6.50
CA ASP A 249 -6.06 -18.73 -5.23
C ASP A 249 -5.55 -20.15 -5.50
N ALA A 250 -4.39 -20.49 -4.92
CA ALA A 250 -3.89 -21.85 -4.99
C ALA A 250 -4.86 -22.74 -4.20
N ALA A 251 -5.19 -23.90 -4.74
CA ALA A 251 -5.94 -24.91 -3.99
C ALA A 251 -5.18 -25.21 -2.69
N ALA A 252 -5.88 -25.29 -1.56
CA ALA A 252 -5.28 -25.74 -0.32
C ALA A 252 -4.65 -27.13 -0.56
N GLU A 253 -3.35 -27.25 -0.30
CA GLU A 253 -2.70 -28.56 -0.24
C GLU A 253 -3.37 -29.34 0.91
N GLU A 254 -4.10 -30.41 0.59
CA GLU A 254 -4.65 -31.37 1.57
C GLU A 254 -3.55 -32.11 2.33
#